data_AF-V4JLI0-F1
#
_entry.id   AF-V4JLI0-F1
#
_cell.length_a   1.000
_cell.length_b   1.000
_cell.length_c   1.000
_cell.angle_alpha   90.00
_cell.angle_beta   90.00
_cell.angle_gamma   90.00
#
_symmetry.space_group_name_H-M   'P 1'
#
loop_
_entity.id
_entity.type
_entity.pdbx_description
1 polymer ?
#
loop_
_entity_poly.entity_id
_entity_poly.type
_entity_poly.pdbx_seq_one_letter_code
_entity_poly.pdbx_strand_id
1 'polypeptide(L)'
;MEVIGIDEIALKKGHRDFVVVISAYINETLHVIDLLGDRTKASVQEFFLSIPKRLRRTVQSVCSDLYQGFIGAAKAVFGKRVRICADRFHVATRKRGQAG
;
A
#
# COMPACT_ATOMS: atom_id res chain seq x y z
N MET A 1 5.16 -7.07 14.56
CA MET A 1 5.21 -6.92 13.10
C MET A 1 4.29 -5.78 12.73
N GLU A 2 4.77 -4.76 12.01
CA GLU A 2 3.92 -3.67 11.52
C GLU A 2 4.03 -3.55 10.01
N VAL A 3 2.96 -3.98 9.35
CA VAL A 3 2.81 -4.02 7.89
C VAL A 3 2.00 -2.78 7.50
N ILE A 4 2.46 -2.02 6.51
CA ILE A 4 1.65 -0.94 5.93
C ILE A 4 0.96 -1.48 4.67
N GLY A 5 -0.35 -1.35 4.57
CA GLY A 5 -1.14 -1.60 3.38
C GLY A 5 -1.45 -0.29 2.65
N ILE A 6 -1.37 -0.31 1.32
CA ILE A 6 -1.77 0.80 0.45
C ILE A 6 -2.71 0.23 -0.60
N ASP A 7 -3.98 0.62 -0.52
CA ASP A 7 -5.03 0.14 -1.42
C ASP A 7 -5.69 1.34 -2.12
N GLU A 8 -6.05 1.18 -3.39
CA GLU A 8 -6.81 2.19 -4.14
C GLU A 8 -8.28 1.77 -4.19
N ILE A 9 -9.17 2.64 -3.71
CA ILE A 9 -10.62 2.44 -3.76
C ILE A 9 -11.22 3.48 -4.71
N ALA A 10 -12.00 3.01 -5.69
CA ALA A 10 -12.77 3.88 -6.56
C ALA A 10 -14.11 4.24 -5.91
N LEU A 11 -14.35 5.52 -5.60
CA LEU A 11 -15.56 5.98 -4.89
C LEU A 11 -16.80 6.06 -5.79
N LYS A 12 -16.64 6.30 -7.11
CA LYS A 12 -17.76 6.41 -8.05
C LYS A 12 -17.44 5.85 -9.44
N LYS A 13 -18.41 5.15 -10.00
CA LYS A 13 -18.39 4.64 -11.38
C LYS A 13 -18.65 5.82 -12.34
N GLY A 14 -17.59 6.43 -12.89
CA GLY A 14 -17.71 7.38 -14.01
C GLY A 14 -16.93 8.69 -13.88
N HIS A 15 -16.54 9.10 -12.68
CA HIS A 15 -15.56 10.17 -12.47
C HIS A 15 -14.32 9.56 -11.81
N ARG A 16 -13.14 10.06 -12.18
CA ARG A 16 -11.82 9.56 -11.77
C ARG A 16 -11.52 9.82 -10.29
N ASP A 17 -12.48 9.54 -9.42
CA ASP A 17 -12.40 9.72 -7.97
C ASP A 17 -11.84 8.43 -7.36
N PHE A 18 -10.51 8.38 -7.32
CA PHE A 18 -9.75 7.33 -6.67
C PHE A 18 -9.24 7.87 -5.34
N VAL A 19 -9.53 7.15 -4.26
CA VAL A 19 -8.91 7.42 -2.95
C VAL A 19 -7.91 6.32 -2.65
N VAL A 20 -6.74 6.71 -2.18
CA VAL A 20 -5.74 5.77 -1.67
C VAL A 20 -5.94 5.64 -0.18
N VAL A 21 -6.28 4.44 0.26
CA VAL A 21 -6.40 4.07 1.66
C VAL A 21 -5.06 3.58 2.15
N ILE A 22 -4.57 4.20 3.21
CA ILE A 22 -3.34 3.77 3.87
C ILE A 22 -3.72 3.14 5.20
N SER A 23 -3.43 1.86 5.33
CA SER A 23 -3.67 1.08 6.54
C SER A 23 -2.35 0.61 7.13
N ALA A 24 -2.33 0.39 8.45
CA ALA A 24 -1.24 -0.23 9.16
C ALA A 24 -1.79 -1.37 10.01
N TYR A 25 -1.17 -2.53 9.90
CA TYR A 25 -1.48 -3.68 10.72
C TYR A 25 -0.55 -3.69 11.93
N ILE A 26 -1.09 -3.36 13.11
CA ILE A 26 -0.35 -3.16 14.36
C ILE A 26 -1.02 -4.02 15.44
N ASN A 27 -0.22 -4.81 16.18
CA ASN A 27 -0.74 -5.69 17.25
C ASN A 27 -1.97 -6.51 16.82
N GLU A 28 -1.85 -7.16 15.65
CA GLU A 28 -2.91 -7.99 15.06
C GLU A 28 -4.19 -7.25 14.65
N THR A 29 -4.18 -5.92 14.72
CA THR A 29 -5.32 -5.07 14.40
C THR A 29 -5.01 -4.21 13.18
N LEU A 30 -5.96 -4.13 12.24
CA LEU A 30 -5.85 -3.23 11.10
C LEU A 30 -6.34 -1.83 11.49
N HIS A 31 -5.47 -0.85 11.33
CA HIS A 31 -5.76 0.56 11.57
C HIS A 31 -5.68 1.33 10.27
N VAL A 32 -6.72 2.08 9.91
CA VAL A 32 -6.64 3.05 8.82
C VAL A 32 -5.89 4.27 9.36
N ILE A 33 -4.77 4.60 8.73
CA ILE A 33 -3.93 5.73 9.11
C ILE A 33 -4.36 6.99 8.38
N ASP A 34 -4.64 6.88 7.08
CA ASP A 34 -5.03 8.04 6.28
C ASP A 34 -5.74 7.66 4.98
N LEU A 35 -6.40 8.65 4.37
CA LEU A 35 -7.10 8.57 3.10
C LEU A 35 -6.58 9.70 2.19
N LEU A 36 -5.82 9.35 1.17
CA LEU A 36 -5.37 10.34 0.18
C LEU A 36 -6.40 10.45 -0.94
N GLY A 37 -6.69 11.69 -1.35
CA GLY A 37 -7.56 11.98 -2.50
C GLY A 37 -6.91 11.75 -3.85
N ASP A 38 -5.62 11.40 -3.87
CA ASP A 38 -4.86 11.20 -5.10
C ASP A 38 -3.85 10.06 -4.99
N ARG A 39 -3.58 9.42 -6.13
CA ARG A 39 -2.66 8.27 -6.25
C ARG A 39 -1.27 8.66 -6.72
N THR A 40 -0.91 9.93 -6.66
CA THR A 40 0.38 10.37 -7.18
C THR A 40 1.51 9.88 -6.28
N LYS A 41 2.66 9.58 -6.89
CA LYS A 41 3.88 9.23 -6.13
C LYS A 41 4.26 10.32 -5.13
N ALA A 42 4.06 11.59 -5.50
CA ALA A 42 4.41 12.73 -4.66
C ALA A 42 3.59 12.74 -3.37
N SER A 43 2.26 12.62 -3.46
CA SER A 43 1.39 12.64 -2.29
C SER A 43 1.61 11.45 -1.36
N VAL A 44 1.81 10.26 -1.92
CA VAL A 44 2.17 9.08 -1.10
C VAL A 44 3.54 9.24 -0.43
N GLN A 45 4.50 9.84 -1.12
CA GLN A 45 5.81 10.11 -0.54
C GLN A 45 5.74 11.16 0.57
N GLU A 46 4.99 12.24 0.37
CA GLU A 46 4.76 13.29 1.36
C GLU A 46 4.06 12.73 2.60
N PHE A 47 3.05 11.89 2.40
CA PHE A 47 2.41 11.15 3.47
C PHE A 47 3.42 10.29 4.26
N PHE A 48 4.25 9.49 3.58
CA PHE A 48 5.26 8.71 4.31
C PHE A 48 6.27 9.58 5.06
N LEU A 49 6.58 10.77 4.55
CA LEU A 49 7.45 11.72 5.22
C LEU A 49 6.78 12.34 6.45
N SER A 50 5.46 12.54 6.42
CA SER A 50 4.67 13.03 7.55
C SER A 50 4.70 12.05 8.72
N ILE A 51 4.82 10.74 8.46
CA ILE A 51 4.95 9.72 9.50
C ILE A 51 6.20 10.00 10.37
N PRO A 52 6.06 10.06 11.71
CA PRO A 52 7.19 10.19 12.61
C PRO A 52 8.27 9.13 12.38
N LYS A 53 9.54 9.53 12.43
CA LYS A 53 10.70 8.61 12.22
C LYS A 53 10.67 7.39 13.15
N ARG A 54 10.07 7.51 14.34
CA ARG A 54 9.89 6.40 15.29
C ARG A 54 9.01 5.30 14.71
N LEU A 55 7.86 5.64 14.14
CA LEU A 55 6.94 4.69 13.49
C LEU A 55 7.55 4.14 12.20
N ARG A 56 8.24 4.96 11.40
CA ARG A 56 8.95 4.46 10.20
C ARG A 56 10.00 3.39 10.52
N ARG A 57 10.57 3.42 11.72
CA ARG A 57 11.55 2.43 12.19
C ARG A 57 10.92 1.11 12.65
N THR A 58 9.61 1.05 12.84
CA THR A 58 8.94 -0.19 13.23
C THR A 58 8.33 -0.92 12.03
N VAL A 59 8.11 -0.19 10.92
CA VAL A 59 7.70 -0.77 9.64
C VAL A 59 8.73 -1.78 9.14
N GLN A 60 8.23 -3.00 8.91
CA GLN A 60 9.03 -4.12 8.37
C GLN A 60 8.64 -4.45 6.93
N SER A 61 7.36 -4.28 6.58
CA SER A 61 6.85 -4.58 5.26
C SER A 61 5.84 -3.53 4.80
N VAL A 62 5.84 -3.24 3.51
CA VAL A 62 4.82 -2.42 2.84
C VAL A 62 4.18 -3.29 1.77
N CYS A 63 2.88 -3.52 1.89
CA CYS A 63 2.02 -4.12 0.89
C CYS A 63 1.41 -3.00 0.05
N SER A 64 1.58 -3.05 -1.27
CA SER A 64 0.89 -2.12 -2.16
C SER A 64 0.40 -2.85 -3.40
N ASP A 65 -0.63 -2.27 -4.02
CA ASP A 65 -1.00 -2.62 -5.39
C ASP A 65 0.20 -2.38 -6.34
N LEU A 66 0.22 -3.02 -7.51
CA LEU A 66 1.35 -3.09 -8.46
C LEU A 66 1.85 -1.73 -9.03
N TYR A 67 1.41 -0.61 -8.47
CA TYR A 67 1.84 0.73 -8.84
C TYR A 67 3.28 1.01 -8.42
N GLN A 68 4.19 1.06 -9.41
CA GLN A 68 5.61 1.35 -9.19
C GLN A 68 5.87 2.69 -8.47
N GLY A 69 4.95 3.65 -8.59
CA GLY A 69 5.04 4.92 -7.88
C GLY A 69 5.08 4.74 -6.36
N PHE A 70 4.23 3.86 -5.81
CA PHE A 70 4.17 3.59 -4.38
C PHE A 70 5.40 2.83 -3.89
N ILE A 71 5.86 1.85 -4.65
CA ILE A 71 7.11 1.11 -4.39
C ILE A 71 8.29 2.08 -4.32
N GLY A 72 8.37 3.03 -5.27
CA GLY A 72 9.42 4.04 -5.30
C GLY A 72 9.36 4.99 -4.10
N ALA A 73 8.18 5.47 -3.75
CA ALA A 73 7.97 6.33 -2.57
C ALA A 73 8.33 5.60 -1.26
N ALA A 74 7.89 4.36 -1.10
CA ALA A 74 8.20 3.54 0.06
C ALA A 74 9.71 3.28 0.19
N LYS A 75 10.40 2.93 -0.90
CA LYS A 75 11.87 2.77 -0.88
C LYS A 75 12.59 4.06 -0.52
N ALA A 76 12.12 5.20 -1.03
CA ALA A 76 12.72 6.50 -0.75
C ALA A 76 12.61 6.88 0.73
N VAL A 77 11.46 6.58 1.36
CA VAL A 77 11.18 7.04 2.73
C VAL A 77 11.57 6.03 3.81
N PHE A 78 11.30 4.75 3.59
CA PHE A 78 11.62 3.69 4.56
C PHE A 78 12.98 3.02 4.31
N GLY A 79 13.57 3.20 3.13
CA GLY A 79 14.86 2.62 2.76
C GLY A 79 14.80 1.12 2.42
N LYS A 80 15.98 0.50 2.23
CA LYS A 80 16.14 -0.91 1.80
C LYS A 80 15.77 -1.96 2.86
N ARG A 81 15.44 -1.51 4.08
CA ARG A 81 15.13 -2.34 5.25
C ARG A 81 13.70 -2.89 5.24
N VAL A 82 12.82 -2.33 4.41
CA VAL A 82 11.42 -2.71 4.32
C VAL A 82 11.21 -3.69 3.18
N ARG A 83 10.49 -4.78 3.44
CA ARG A 83 10.06 -5.73 2.41
C ARG A 83 8.88 -5.15 1.66
N ILE A 84 8.99 -5.04 0.36
CA ILE A 84 7.89 -4.57 -0.48
C ILE A 84 7.17 -5.79 -1.03
N CYS A 85 5.95 -5.99 -0.56
CA CYS A 85 5.03 -6.98 -1.08
C CYS A 85 4.16 -6.30 -2.12
N ALA A 86 4.49 -6.47 -3.40
CA ALA A 86 3.55 -6.13 -4.46
C ALA A 86 2.49 -7.22 -4.49
N ASP A 87 1.23 -6.85 -4.31
CA ASP A 87 0.16 -7.83 -4.30
C ASP A 87 0.00 -8.46 -5.70
N ARG A 88 0.09 -9.80 -5.75
CA ARG A 88 -0.11 -10.61 -6.96
C ARG A 88 -1.55 -11.13 -7.06
N PHE A 89 -2.50 -10.63 -6.26
CA PHE A 89 -3.89 -11.07 -6.34
C PHE A 89 -4.63 -10.65 -7.63
N HIS A 90 -4.04 -9.84 -8.51
CA HIS A 90 -4.41 -9.79 -9.94
C HIS A 90 -3.76 -10.90 -10.81
N VAL A 91 -3.30 -11.99 -10.21
CA VAL A 91 -2.90 -13.24 -10.90
C VAL A 91 -3.68 -14.41 -10.31
N ALA A 92 -4.96 -14.19 -9.99
CA ALA A 92 -5.91 -15.24 -9.70
C ALA A 92 -7.07 -15.20 -10.71
N THR A 93 -6.77 -15.44 -11.99
CA THR A 93 -7.74 -16.04 -12.91
C THR A 93 -7.07 -17.02 -13.87
N ARG A 94 -7.66 -18.23 -13.91
CA ARG A 94 -7.26 -19.53 -14.51
C ARG A 94 -6.09 -20.23 -13.81
N LYS A 95 -6.32 -21.36 -13.13
CA LYS A 95 -7.07 -22.53 -13.62
C LYS A 95 -8.07 -23.09 -12.60
N ARG A 96 -9.37 -22.94 -12.88
CA ARG A 96 -10.32 -24.03 -12.61
C ARG A 96 -10.14 -25.05 -13.74
N GLY A 97 -10.07 -26.34 -13.38
CA GLY A 97 -10.23 -27.46 -14.31
C GLY A 97 -8.94 -28.01 -14.91
N GLN A 98 -8.41 -29.06 -14.28
CA GLN A 98 -8.14 -30.30 -15.01
C GLN A 98 -8.39 -31.46 -14.05
N ALA A 99 -9.37 -32.29 -14.45
CA ALA A 99 -9.85 -33.47 -13.76
C ALA A 99 -8.72 -34.51 -13.63
N GLY A 100 -8.73 -35.24 -12.52
CA GLY A 100 -8.14 -36.57 -12.44
C GLY A 100 -9.07 -37.62 -13.00
#